data_AF-A0A353PGL8-F1
#
_entry.id   AF-A0A353PGL8-F1
#
_cell.length_a   1.000
_cell.length_b   1.000
_cell.length_c   1.000
_cell.angle_alpha   90.00
_cell.angle_beta   90.00
_cell.angle_gamma   90.00
#
_symmetry.space_group_name_H-M   'P 1'
#
loop_
_entity.id
_entity.type
_entity.pdbx_description
1 polymer ?
#
loop_
_entity_poly.entity_id
_entity_poly.type
_entity_poly.pdbx_seq_one_letter_code
_entity_poly.pdbx_strand_id
1 'polypeptide(L)'
;HKGNIMKYTEGAFRGWGYQVAREEFGDRTITETEVFEEHGGKVPEGKIVIKDRIADIIFQLMLLRPQEFDVLATMNLNGDYLSDAIAAQVGGVGIAPGANIGDGVAVFEATHGTAPKYANQDKVNPGSLLFSGVDMLDYIGWTEAGDVIREAFQDVVQDKVVTYDFARQMEGAREVATSAFADEIISRIHAGIDVQARAEARRQWRLENRQLRESRRITAPMEAMLESGRKPTAIGHIMTRKLVTIAHDATIDDAVRVMRDHGVSSVIVEPHDGLGWGILTRRDVMGRVAQAGRNSAEVTVGEMATTPVITVPMTEPISACIDRMIKHRIRRLLVEENGKVIGIATEADMVNAVELFNWIRAE
;
A
#
# COMPACT_ATOMS: atom_id res chain seq x y z
N HIS A 1 -7.51 -5.21 -15.78
CA HIS A 1 -8.39 -6.01 -16.66
C HIS A 1 -9.84 -5.99 -16.15
N LYS A 2 -10.88 -6.20 -16.94
CA LYS A 2 -12.30 -6.30 -16.55
C LYS A 2 -12.83 -7.74 -16.64
N GLY A 3 -12.02 -8.70 -16.19
CA GLY A 3 -12.26 -10.14 -16.34
C GLY A 3 -13.44 -10.69 -15.54
N ASN A 4 -13.94 -9.94 -14.54
CA ASN A 4 -15.16 -10.30 -13.81
C ASN A 4 -16.41 -10.24 -14.69
N ILE A 5 -16.41 -9.37 -15.71
CA ILE A 5 -17.48 -9.25 -16.71
C ILE A 5 -17.07 -9.97 -18.00
N MET A 6 -15.91 -9.61 -18.56
CA MET A 6 -15.40 -10.12 -19.84
C MET A 6 -14.47 -11.31 -19.64
N LYS A 7 -15.03 -12.43 -19.19
CA LYS A 7 -14.30 -13.61 -18.70
C LYS A 7 -13.30 -14.20 -19.72
N TYR A 8 -13.69 -14.28 -20.99
CA TYR A 8 -12.90 -14.99 -22.01
C TYR A 8 -11.99 -14.09 -22.85
N THR A 9 -11.98 -12.79 -22.61
CA THR A 9 -11.07 -11.83 -23.26
C THR A 9 -10.15 -11.22 -22.21
N GLU A 10 -10.69 -10.35 -21.36
CA GLU A 10 -9.93 -9.69 -20.29
C GLU A 10 -9.55 -10.65 -19.15
N GLY A 11 -10.42 -11.62 -18.85
CA GLY A 11 -10.08 -12.69 -17.91
C GLY A 11 -9.01 -13.63 -18.46
N ALA A 12 -9.01 -13.89 -19.77
CA ALA A 12 -7.96 -14.65 -20.44
C ALA A 12 -6.62 -13.89 -20.45
N PHE A 13 -6.62 -12.59 -20.75
CA PHE A 13 -5.43 -11.74 -20.66
C PHE A 13 -4.76 -11.83 -19.28
N ARG A 14 -5.55 -11.72 -18.20
CA ARG A 14 -5.06 -11.93 -16.83
C ARG A 14 -4.46 -13.32 -16.67
N GLY A 15 -5.19 -14.36 -17.07
CA GLY A 15 -4.74 -15.76 -16.95
C GLY A 15 -3.41 -16.01 -17.65
N TRP A 16 -3.26 -15.58 -18.90
CA TRP A 16 -2.01 -15.70 -19.67
C TRP A 16 -0.87 -14.90 -19.05
N GLY A 17 -1.13 -13.70 -18.53
CA GLY A 17 -0.10 -12.92 -17.83
C GLY A 17 0.47 -13.63 -16.60
N TYR A 18 -0.38 -14.22 -15.76
CA TYR A 18 0.08 -15.05 -14.64
C TYR A 18 0.78 -16.33 -15.09
N GLN A 19 0.34 -16.93 -16.20
CA GLN A 19 0.97 -18.11 -16.76
C GLN A 19 2.42 -17.82 -17.17
N VAL A 20 2.65 -16.76 -17.95
CA VAL A 20 4.00 -16.33 -18.37
C VAL A 20 4.87 -16.01 -17.17
N ALA A 21 4.36 -15.26 -16.19
CA ALA A 21 5.09 -14.93 -14.98
C ALA A 21 5.59 -16.20 -14.24
N ARG A 22 4.74 -17.22 -14.14
CA ARG A 22 5.08 -18.49 -13.47
C ARG A 22 6.02 -19.36 -14.30
N GLU A 23 5.76 -19.49 -15.61
CA GLU A 23 6.44 -20.47 -16.47
C GLU A 23 7.78 -19.97 -17.00
N GLU A 24 7.92 -18.68 -17.27
CA GLU A 24 9.15 -18.09 -17.81
C GLU A 24 9.97 -17.33 -16.77
N PHE A 25 9.34 -16.85 -15.69
CA PHE A 25 9.98 -15.97 -14.69
C PHE A 25 9.70 -16.40 -13.24
N GLY A 26 9.40 -17.67 -12.97
CA GLY A 26 9.02 -18.16 -11.64
C GLY A 26 10.10 -17.97 -10.55
N ASP A 27 11.37 -17.96 -10.94
CA ASP A 27 12.50 -17.67 -10.05
C ASP A 27 12.55 -16.19 -9.62
N ARG A 28 11.96 -15.27 -10.40
CA ARG A 28 11.96 -13.82 -10.15
C ARG A 28 10.63 -13.26 -9.72
N THR A 29 9.53 -13.96 -9.93
CA THR A 29 8.19 -13.49 -9.60
C THR A 29 7.66 -14.12 -8.32
N ILE A 30 6.68 -13.45 -7.72
CA ILE A 30 5.87 -13.93 -6.61
C ILE A 30 4.48 -13.30 -6.70
N THR A 31 3.42 -14.02 -6.38
CA THR A 31 2.06 -13.46 -6.39
C THR A 31 1.78 -12.62 -5.14
N GLU A 32 0.84 -11.68 -5.22
CA GLU A 32 0.39 -10.92 -4.04
C GLU A 32 -0.12 -11.85 -2.92
N THR A 33 -0.78 -12.96 -3.27
CA THR A 33 -1.26 -13.97 -2.31
C THR A 33 -0.09 -14.64 -1.56
N GLU A 34 0.92 -15.15 -2.26
CA GLU A 34 2.09 -15.78 -1.64
C GLU A 34 2.84 -14.81 -0.72
N VAL A 35 2.95 -13.53 -1.11
CA VAL A 35 3.55 -12.50 -0.25
C VAL A 35 2.82 -12.39 1.09
N PHE A 36 1.48 -12.44 1.09
CA PHE A 36 0.69 -12.34 2.32
C PHE A 36 0.66 -13.64 3.12
N GLU A 37 0.41 -14.77 2.47
CA GLU A 37 0.18 -16.07 3.11
C GLU A 37 1.49 -16.73 3.57
N GLU A 38 2.56 -16.62 2.78
CA GLU A 38 3.82 -17.34 3.03
C GLU A 38 4.91 -16.43 3.62
N HIS A 39 4.86 -15.13 3.33
CA HIS A 39 5.89 -14.18 3.74
C HIS A 39 5.40 -13.06 4.67
N GLY A 40 4.19 -13.20 5.24
CA GLY A 40 3.66 -12.27 6.25
C GLY A 40 3.54 -10.83 5.74
N GLY A 41 3.29 -10.65 4.44
CA GLY A 41 3.15 -9.37 3.78
C GLY A 41 4.47 -8.70 3.37
N LYS A 42 5.62 -9.35 3.57
CA LYS A 42 6.93 -8.84 3.16
C LYS A 42 7.34 -9.46 1.83
N VAL A 43 7.69 -8.62 0.86
CA VAL A 43 8.18 -9.09 -0.43
C VAL A 43 9.60 -9.61 -0.25
N PRO A 44 9.91 -10.88 -0.60
CA PRO A 44 11.27 -11.38 -0.55
C PRO A 44 12.21 -10.55 -1.44
N GLU A 45 13.47 -10.43 -1.04
CA GLU A 45 14.46 -9.67 -1.80
C GLU A 45 14.63 -10.23 -3.22
N GLY A 46 14.72 -9.34 -4.21
CA GLY A 46 14.87 -9.71 -5.62
C GLY A 46 13.59 -10.23 -6.30
N LYS A 47 12.48 -10.39 -5.57
CA LYS A 47 11.20 -10.81 -6.16
C LYS A 47 10.35 -9.64 -6.67
N ILE A 48 9.74 -9.84 -7.83
CA ILE A 48 8.76 -8.93 -8.44
C ILE A 48 7.35 -9.44 -8.11
N VAL A 49 6.54 -8.58 -7.50
CA VAL A 49 5.15 -8.93 -7.15
C VAL A 49 4.26 -8.85 -8.38
N ILE A 50 3.65 -9.98 -8.74
CA ILE A 50 2.62 -10.08 -9.77
C ILE A 50 1.26 -9.97 -9.08
N LYS A 51 0.50 -8.94 -9.47
CA LYS A 51 -0.83 -8.66 -8.93
C LYS A 51 -1.72 -8.11 -10.03
N ASP A 52 -3.03 -8.26 -9.85
CA ASP A 52 -4.03 -7.76 -10.78
C ASP A 52 -5.05 -6.85 -10.09
N ARG A 53 -5.61 -5.93 -10.88
CA ARG A 53 -6.68 -5.03 -10.48
C ARG A 53 -7.74 -4.96 -11.57
N ILE A 54 -8.98 -4.75 -11.15
CA ILE A 54 -10.09 -4.55 -12.07
C ILE A 54 -9.94 -3.19 -12.77
N ALA A 55 -10.34 -3.09 -14.05
CA ALA A 55 -10.11 -1.91 -14.87
C ALA A 55 -10.74 -0.61 -14.33
N ASP A 56 -11.85 -0.65 -13.61
CA ASP A 56 -12.44 0.54 -12.98
C ASP A 56 -11.70 0.93 -11.69
N ILE A 57 -11.39 -0.04 -10.84
CA ILE A 57 -10.72 0.24 -9.57
C ILE A 57 -9.30 0.77 -9.78
N ILE A 58 -8.61 0.40 -10.86
CA ILE A 58 -7.25 0.90 -11.10
C ILE A 58 -7.22 2.42 -11.32
N PHE A 59 -8.23 3.04 -11.95
CA PHE A 59 -8.31 4.50 -12.04
C PHE A 59 -8.41 5.15 -10.65
N GLN A 60 -9.23 4.58 -9.77
CA GLN A 60 -9.34 5.05 -8.38
C GLN A 60 -8.01 4.89 -7.63
N LEU A 61 -7.33 3.76 -7.81
CA LEU A 61 -6.05 3.49 -7.15
C LEU A 61 -4.93 4.37 -7.68
N MET A 62 -4.95 4.77 -8.95
CA MET A 62 -3.98 5.75 -9.48
C MET A 62 -4.16 7.13 -8.83
N LEU A 63 -5.39 7.53 -8.52
CA LEU A 63 -5.64 8.79 -7.81
C LEU A 63 -5.27 8.72 -6.32
N LEU A 64 -5.58 7.60 -5.66
CA LEU A 64 -5.45 7.49 -4.19
C LEU A 64 -4.13 6.88 -3.73
N ARG A 65 -3.52 6.01 -4.54
CA ARG A 65 -2.39 5.16 -4.18
C ARG A 65 -1.42 4.90 -5.36
N PRO A 66 -1.02 5.91 -6.15
CA PRO A 66 -0.19 5.67 -7.32
C PRO A 66 1.15 5.01 -6.98
N GLN A 67 1.69 5.26 -5.78
CA GLN A 67 2.99 4.73 -5.35
C GLN A 67 2.99 3.23 -5.04
N GLU A 68 1.86 2.54 -5.17
CA GLU A 68 1.81 1.07 -5.06
C GLU A 68 2.09 0.35 -6.37
N PHE A 69 2.27 1.08 -7.48
CA PHE A 69 2.39 0.52 -8.80
C PHE A 69 3.65 1.06 -9.48
N ASP A 70 4.36 0.15 -10.14
CA ASP A 70 5.59 0.46 -10.87
C ASP A 70 5.40 0.18 -12.37
N VAL A 71 4.99 -1.05 -12.71
CA VAL A 71 4.73 -1.50 -14.10
C VAL A 71 3.27 -1.94 -14.22
N LEU A 72 2.58 -1.46 -15.25
CA LEU A 72 1.19 -1.79 -15.55
C LEU A 72 1.09 -2.44 -16.93
N ALA A 73 0.78 -3.74 -16.97
CA ALA A 73 0.45 -4.45 -18.20
C ALA A 73 -1.07 -4.53 -18.37
N THR A 74 -1.57 -4.08 -19.52
CA THR A 74 -3.02 -4.04 -19.81
C THR A 74 -3.30 -4.18 -21.30
N MET A 75 -4.57 -4.37 -21.65
CA MET A 75 -5.04 -4.45 -23.03
C MET A 75 -5.10 -3.06 -23.66
N ASN A 76 -5.04 -3.00 -24.99
CA ASN A 76 -4.97 -1.78 -25.79
C ASN A 76 -5.87 -0.63 -25.27
N LEU A 77 -7.20 -0.81 -25.27
CA LEU A 77 -8.15 0.24 -24.85
C LEU A 77 -7.98 0.66 -23.38
N ASN A 78 -7.75 -0.30 -22.48
CA ASN A 78 -7.54 0.01 -21.07
C ASN A 78 -6.21 0.73 -20.85
N GLY A 79 -5.21 0.44 -21.68
CA GLY A 79 -3.91 1.11 -21.70
C GLY A 79 -4.06 2.57 -22.09
N ASP A 80 -4.69 2.81 -23.24
CA ASP A 80 -4.99 4.15 -23.77
C ASP A 80 -5.68 5.04 -22.73
N TYR A 81 -6.78 4.57 -22.13
CA TYR A 81 -7.50 5.36 -21.12
C TYR A 81 -6.68 5.61 -19.86
N LEU A 82 -5.95 4.59 -19.39
CA LEU A 82 -5.22 4.66 -18.13
C LEU A 82 -3.97 5.52 -18.26
N SER A 83 -3.21 5.40 -19.35
CA SER A 83 -2.01 6.19 -19.60
C SER A 83 -2.33 7.68 -19.66
N ASP A 84 -3.41 8.05 -20.36
CA ASP A 84 -3.85 9.45 -20.45
C ASP A 84 -4.29 10.00 -19.10
N ALA A 85 -5.06 9.22 -18.34
CA ALA A 85 -5.49 9.60 -17.01
C ALA A 85 -4.33 9.78 -16.01
N ILE A 86 -3.27 8.96 -16.13
CA ILE A 86 -2.06 9.08 -15.30
C ILE A 86 -1.22 10.28 -15.77
N ALA A 87 -1.02 10.45 -17.08
CA ALA A 87 -0.30 11.59 -17.64
C ALA A 87 -0.93 12.92 -17.20
N ALA A 88 -2.27 13.01 -17.20
CA ALA A 88 -3.01 14.17 -16.72
C ALA A 88 -2.71 14.55 -15.26
N GLN A 89 -2.38 13.58 -14.39
CA GLN A 89 -2.07 13.84 -12.98
C GLN A 89 -0.69 14.47 -12.77
N VAL A 90 0.25 14.24 -13.69
CA VAL A 90 1.66 14.64 -13.53
C VAL A 90 2.09 15.81 -14.42
N GLY A 91 1.15 16.46 -15.12
CA GLY A 91 1.42 17.61 -15.99
C GLY A 91 0.81 17.53 -17.38
N GLY A 92 0.19 16.40 -17.73
CA GLY A 92 -0.51 16.18 -18.99
C GLY A 92 0.27 15.41 -20.04
N VAL A 93 -0.44 15.02 -21.11
CA VAL A 93 0.10 14.26 -22.25
C VAL A 93 1.21 15.03 -22.99
N GLY A 94 1.24 16.36 -22.88
CA GLY A 94 2.27 17.20 -23.52
C GLY A 94 3.71 16.91 -23.09
N ILE A 95 3.91 16.20 -21.98
CA ILE A 95 5.23 15.81 -21.46
C ILE A 95 5.43 14.30 -21.34
N ALA A 96 4.41 13.50 -21.66
CA ALA A 96 4.50 12.04 -21.54
C ALA A 96 5.27 11.47 -22.75
N PRO A 97 6.37 10.73 -22.56
CA PRO A 97 7.05 10.05 -23.68
C PRO A 97 6.25 8.85 -24.18
N GLY A 98 6.59 8.39 -25.38
CA GLY A 98 5.96 7.22 -26.01
C GLY A 98 6.97 6.34 -26.75
N ALA A 99 6.74 5.03 -26.70
CA ALA A 99 7.52 4.04 -27.42
C ALA A 99 6.65 2.89 -27.93
N ASN A 100 6.85 2.52 -29.19
CA ASN A 100 6.29 1.35 -29.84
C ASN A 100 7.41 0.33 -30.09
N ILE A 101 7.42 -0.76 -29.32
CA ILE A 101 8.53 -1.72 -29.28
C ILE A 101 8.06 -3.09 -29.78
N GLY A 102 8.80 -3.66 -30.74
CA GLY A 102 8.71 -5.07 -31.14
C GLY A 102 10.05 -5.79 -30.93
N ASP A 103 10.17 -7.02 -31.43
CA ASP A 103 11.33 -7.89 -31.12
C ASP A 103 12.68 -7.38 -31.67
N GLY A 104 12.67 -6.64 -32.79
CA GLY A 104 13.88 -6.16 -33.46
C GLY A 104 13.80 -4.72 -33.96
N VAL A 105 12.73 -4.00 -33.61
CA VAL A 105 12.51 -2.61 -33.99
C VAL A 105 11.79 -1.88 -32.86
N ALA A 106 12.23 -0.66 -32.59
CA ALA A 106 11.58 0.24 -31.65
C ALA A 106 11.43 1.62 -32.31
N VAL A 107 10.25 2.22 -32.16
CA VAL A 107 9.94 3.59 -32.61
C VAL A 107 9.58 4.42 -31.39
N PHE A 108 10.27 5.53 -31.20
CA PHE A 108 10.07 6.45 -30.09
C PHE A 108 9.44 7.73 -30.61
N GLU A 109 8.29 8.10 -30.06
CA GLU A 109 7.48 9.21 -30.57
C GLU A 109 6.73 9.92 -29.44
N ALA A 110 6.43 11.20 -29.64
CA ALA A 110 5.60 11.94 -28.72
C ALA A 110 4.19 11.34 -28.65
N THR A 111 3.60 11.27 -27.45
CA THR A 111 2.21 10.82 -27.29
C THR A 111 1.19 11.83 -27.79
N HIS A 112 1.57 13.11 -27.88
CA HIS A 112 0.68 14.15 -28.38
C HIS A 112 0.60 14.17 -29.91
N GLY A 113 -0.54 14.64 -30.44
CA GLY A 113 -0.71 14.88 -31.88
C GLY A 113 0.06 16.12 -32.40
N THR A 114 -0.19 16.48 -33.66
CA THR A 114 0.56 17.53 -34.39
C THR A 114 0.30 18.97 -33.95
N ALA A 115 -0.73 19.21 -33.13
CA ALA A 115 -1.14 20.52 -32.64
C ALA A 115 -1.02 21.69 -33.66
N PRO A 116 -1.76 21.66 -34.80
CA PRO A 116 -1.52 22.56 -35.95
C PRO A 116 -1.54 24.06 -35.62
N LYS A 117 -2.33 24.46 -34.62
CA LYS A 117 -2.43 25.84 -34.14
C LYS A 117 -1.14 26.43 -33.56
N TYR A 118 -0.14 25.61 -33.26
CA TYR A 118 1.15 26.04 -32.70
C TYR A 118 2.34 25.74 -33.63
N ALA A 119 2.08 25.23 -34.84
CA ALA A 119 3.14 24.92 -35.80
C ALA A 119 3.95 26.17 -36.15
N ASN A 120 5.29 26.03 -36.18
CA ASN A 120 6.26 27.09 -36.53
C ASN A 120 6.21 28.35 -35.65
N GLN A 121 5.69 28.27 -34.42
CA GLN A 121 5.59 29.42 -33.50
C GLN A 121 6.67 29.46 -32.43
N ASP A 122 7.59 28.49 -32.39
CA ASP A 122 8.63 28.38 -31.37
C ASP A 122 8.07 28.46 -29.93
N LYS A 123 6.93 27.79 -29.70
CA LYS A 123 6.11 27.97 -28.50
C LYS A 123 5.87 26.70 -27.69
N VAL A 124 5.81 25.54 -28.35
CA VAL A 124 5.39 24.28 -27.72
C VAL A 124 6.46 23.72 -26.78
N ASN A 125 6.02 23.02 -25.74
CA ASN A 125 6.92 22.26 -24.88
C ASN A 125 7.51 21.08 -25.67
N PRO A 126 8.84 20.93 -25.77
CA PRO A 126 9.45 19.80 -26.45
C PRO A 126 9.53 18.53 -25.59
N GLY A 127 9.04 18.56 -24.34
CA GLY A 127 9.25 17.53 -23.33
C GLY A 127 8.86 16.12 -23.75
N SER A 128 7.67 15.90 -24.32
CA SER A 128 7.22 14.57 -24.74
C SER A 128 8.17 13.94 -25.78
N LEU A 129 8.56 14.69 -26.80
CA LEU A 129 9.49 14.21 -27.82
C LEU A 129 10.92 14.06 -27.27
N LEU A 130 11.37 14.99 -26.44
CA LEU A 130 12.67 14.93 -25.76
C LEU A 130 12.78 13.64 -24.93
N PHE A 131 11.79 13.36 -24.07
CA PHE A 131 11.80 12.17 -23.23
C PHE A 131 11.60 10.88 -24.04
N SER A 132 10.93 10.92 -25.18
CA SER A 132 10.90 9.77 -26.09
C SER A 132 12.30 9.50 -26.68
N GLY A 133 13.05 10.55 -26.99
CA GLY A 133 14.47 10.43 -27.35
C GLY A 133 15.34 9.91 -26.20
N VAL A 134 15.05 10.30 -24.96
CA VAL A 134 15.70 9.75 -23.76
C VAL A 134 15.39 8.25 -23.60
N ASP A 135 14.13 7.84 -23.77
CA ASP A 135 13.75 6.43 -23.70
C ASP A 135 14.42 5.60 -24.81
N MET A 136 14.64 6.19 -25.99
CA MET A 136 15.46 5.58 -27.04
C MET A 136 16.90 5.36 -26.60
N LEU A 137 17.52 6.35 -25.95
CA LEU A 137 18.89 6.24 -25.42
C LEU A 137 18.98 5.12 -24.39
N ASP A 138 18.03 5.03 -23.48
CA ASP A 138 17.96 3.93 -22.51
C ASP A 138 17.81 2.57 -23.20
N TYR A 139 16.95 2.47 -24.22
CA TYR A 139 16.72 1.23 -24.96
C TYR A 139 17.98 0.72 -25.66
N ILE A 140 18.82 1.61 -26.20
CA ILE A 140 20.11 1.25 -26.82
C ILE A 140 21.27 1.14 -25.82
N GLY A 141 21.00 1.30 -24.52
CA GLY A 141 21.96 1.14 -23.42
C GLY A 141 22.78 2.39 -23.10
N TRP A 142 22.44 3.56 -23.63
CA TRP A 142 23.12 4.84 -23.36
C TRP A 142 22.47 5.58 -22.19
N THR A 143 22.35 4.87 -21.07
CA THR A 143 21.61 5.32 -19.89
C THR A 143 22.17 6.60 -19.26
N GLU A 144 23.49 6.79 -19.33
CA GLU A 144 24.16 7.95 -18.76
C GLU A 144 23.76 9.23 -19.51
N ALA A 145 23.62 9.16 -20.84
CA ALA A 145 23.16 10.29 -21.64
C ALA A 145 21.70 10.63 -21.33
N GLY A 146 20.85 9.61 -21.19
CA GLY A 146 19.46 9.79 -20.80
C GLY A 146 19.32 10.43 -19.42
N ASP A 147 20.10 9.98 -18.44
CA ASP A 147 20.09 10.52 -17.09
C ASP A 147 20.55 11.97 -17.04
N VAL A 148 21.63 12.32 -17.75
CA VAL A 148 22.09 13.72 -17.85
C VAL A 148 20.97 14.64 -18.36
N ILE A 149 20.22 14.23 -19.38
CA ILE A 149 19.11 15.01 -19.94
C ILE A 149 17.96 15.15 -18.93
N ARG A 150 17.59 14.06 -18.22
CA ARG A 150 16.54 14.09 -17.19
C ARG A 150 16.88 15.06 -16.06
N GLU A 151 18.11 15.00 -15.56
CA GLU A 151 18.57 15.91 -14.50
C GLU A 151 18.59 17.36 -14.96
N ALA A 152 19.10 17.61 -16.17
CA ALA A 152 19.16 18.95 -16.74
C ALA A 152 17.75 19.54 -16.89
N PHE A 153 16.82 18.78 -17.46
CA PHE A 153 15.43 19.18 -17.58
C PHE A 153 14.81 19.50 -16.21
N GLN A 154 15.04 18.64 -15.21
CA GLN A 154 14.51 18.84 -13.86
C GLN A 154 15.04 20.14 -13.25
N ASP A 155 16.34 20.43 -13.36
CA ASP A 155 16.95 21.65 -12.82
C ASP A 155 16.36 22.92 -13.48
N VAL A 156 16.20 22.89 -14.80
CA VAL A 156 15.65 24.01 -15.56
C VAL A 156 14.20 24.32 -15.16
N VAL A 157 13.38 23.28 -15.00
CA VAL A 157 12.00 23.42 -14.52
C VAL A 157 11.96 23.87 -13.06
N GLN A 158 12.87 23.39 -12.19
CA GLN A 158 12.97 23.83 -10.79
C GLN A 158 13.33 25.32 -10.67
N ASP A 159 14.18 25.83 -11.57
CA ASP A 159 14.50 27.26 -11.70
C ASP A 159 13.35 28.07 -12.33
N LYS A 160 12.21 27.42 -12.59
CA LYS A 160 11.01 28.00 -13.18
C LYS A 160 11.23 28.62 -14.56
N VAL A 161 12.23 28.15 -15.29
CA VAL A 161 12.43 28.50 -16.70
C VAL A 161 11.69 27.49 -17.53
N VAL A 162 10.56 27.87 -18.11
CA VAL A 162 9.62 26.90 -18.71
C VAL A 162 8.85 27.47 -19.90
N THR A 163 8.28 26.60 -20.73
CA THR A 163 7.36 27.00 -21.80
C THR A 163 5.97 27.39 -21.26
N TYR A 164 5.14 28.03 -22.11
CA TYR A 164 3.86 28.64 -21.74
C TYR A 164 2.88 27.71 -20.99
N ASP A 165 2.93 26.42 -21.28
CA ASP A 165 2.05 25.39 -20.74
C ASP A 165 2.30 25.10 -19.26
N PHE A 166 3.56 25.19 -18.83
CA PHE A 166 3.97 25.17 -17.43
C PHE A 166 3.87 26.56 -16.80
N ALA A 167 4.27 27.62 -17.51
CA ALA A 167 4.30 28.98 -16.99
C ALA A 167 2.93 29.42 -16.44
N ARG A 168 1.84 29.06 -17.13
CA ARG A 168 0.45 29.34 -16.69
C ARG A 168 0.03 28.64 -15.39
N GLN A 169 0.81 27.65 -14.91
CA GLN A 169 0.55 26.89 -13.68
C GLN A 169 1.57 27.20 -12.56
N MET A 170 2.58 28.04 -12.84
CA MET A 170 3.70 28.29 -11.94
C MET A 170 3.85 29.78 -11.65
N GLU A 171 3.65 30.16 -10.39
CA GLU A 171 3.86 31.54 -9.97
C GLU A 171 5.34 31.93 -10.05
N GLY A 172 5.63 33.06 -10.69
CA GLY A 172 6.99 33.58 -10.89
C GLY A 172 7.82 32.83 -11.93
N ALA A 173 7.17 32.09 -12.84
CA ALA A 173 7.88 31.43 -13.92
C ALA A 173 8.40 32.41 -14.98
N ARG A 174 9.61 32.14 -15.48
CA ARG A 174 10.17 32.76 -16.68
C ARG A 174 9.70 31.96 -17.89
N GLU A 175 8.67 32.46 -18.57
CA GLU A 175 8.20 31.87 -19.83
C GLU A 175 9.26 32.05 -20.92
N VAL A 176 9.63 30.96 -21.60
CA VAL A 176 10.60 30.94 -22.70
C VAL A 176 10.04 30.20 -23.93
N ALA A 177 10.61 30.50 -25.10
CA ALA A 177 10.33 29.83 -26.37
C ALA A 177 10.83 28.37 -26.38
N THR A 178 10.38 27.55 -27.34
CA THR A 178 10.81 26.14 -27.47
C THR A 178 12.34 26.04 -27.61
N SER A 179 12.91 26.85 -28.50
CA SER A 179 14.36 26.94 -28.75
C SER A 179 15.14 27.33 -27.50
N ALA A 180 14.72 28.42 -26.84
CA ALA A 180 15.35 28.91 -25.62
C ALA A 180 15.26 27.94 -24.44
N PHE A 181 14.17 27.17 -24.35
CA PHE A 181 14.05 26.10 -23.36
C PHE A 181 15.05 24.98 -23.61
N ALA A 182 15.24 24.59 -24.89
CA ALA A 182 16.28 23.63 -25.25
C ALA A 182 17.70 24.15 -24.95
N ASP A 183 17.98 25.43 -25.26
CA ASP A 183 19.26 26.06 -24.97
C ASP A 183 19.58 26.06 -23.46
N GLU A 184 18.58 26.30 -22.61
CA GLU A 184 18.75 26.27 -21.16
C GLU A 184 19.07 24.86 -20.66
N ILE A 185 18.43 23.82 -21.21
CA ILE A 185 18.77 22.42 -20.91
C ILE A 185 20.20 22.10 -21.35
N ILE A 186 20.59 22.48 -22.56
CA ILE A 186 21.95 22.25 -23.10
C ILE A 186 22.99 22.96 -22.23
N SER A 187 22.72 24.21 -21.84
CA SER A 187 23.57 24.98 -20.93
C SER A 187 23.78 24.25 -19.60
N ARG A 188 22.70 23.68 -19.04
CA ARG A 188 22.76 22.91 -17.79
C ARG A 188 23.59 21.64 -17.93
N ILE A 189 23.47 20.95 -19.06
CA ILE A 189 24.30 19.77 -19.38
C ILE A 189 25.78 20.16 -19.43
N HIS A 190 26.13 21.24 -20.13
CA HIS A 190 27.51 21.72 -20.26
C HIS A 190 28.11 22.25 -18.95
N ALA A 191 27.28 22.76 -18.04
CA ALA A 191 27.71 23.17 -16.71
C ALA A 191 28.19 21.99 -15.84
N GLY A 192 27.85 20.75 -16.23
CA GLY A 192 28.22 19.53 -15.54
C GLY A 192 27.21 19.13 -14.47
N ILE A 193 26.72 17.90 -14.57
CA ILE A 193 25.78 17.31 -13.63
C ILE A 193 26.41 16.04 -13.07
N ASP A 194 26.52 15.95 -11.75
CA ASP A 194 26.93 14.71 -11.08
C ASP A 194 25.74 13.75 -11.00
N VAL A 195 25.53 13.02 -12.10
CA VAL A 195 24.43 12.06 -12.23
C VAL A 195 24.54 10.93 -11.20
N GLN A 196 25.75 10.48 -10.87
CA GLN A 196 25.96 9.38 -9.92
C GLN A 196 25.54 9.79 -8.51
N ALA A 197 25.98 10.96 -8.03
CA ALA A 197 25.58 11.47 -6.73
C ALA A 197 24.05 11.65 -6.63
N ARG A 198 23.40 12.13 -7.68
CA ARG A 198 21.94 12.30 -7.71
C ARG A 198 21.19 10.96 -7.74
N ALA A 199 21.69 9.99 -8.50
CA ALA A 199 21.13 8.65 -8.54
C ALA A 199 21.22 7.96 -7.16
N GLU A 200 22.35 8.10 -6.47
CA GLU A 200 22.54 7.61 -5.10
C GLU A 200 21.58 8.28 -4.12
N ALA A 201 21.47 9.60 -4.15
CA ALA A 201 20.55 10.36 -3.30
C ALA A 201 19.09 9.91 -3.51
N ARG A 202 18.67 9.71 -4.76
CA ARG A 202 17.32 9.17 -5.07
C ARG A 202 17.12 7.75 -4.57
N ARG A 203 18.14 6.87 -4.72
CA ARG A 203 18.06 5.49 -4.21
C ARG A 203 17.88 5.48 -2.69
N GLN A 204 18.68 6.27 -1.97
CA GLN A 204 18.57 6.39 -0.51
C GLN A 204 17.20 6.95 -0.10
N TRP A 205 16.75 8.05 -0.71
CA TRP A 205 15.44 8.62 -0.44
C TRP A 205 14.30 7.63 -0.68
N ARG A 206 14.36 6.81 -1.75
CA ARG A 206 13.35 5.77 -2.02
C ARG A 206 13.37 4.66 -0.96
N LEU A 207 14.56 4.21 -0.55
CA LEU A 207 14.71 3.19 0.50
C LEU A 207 14.17 3.68 1.84
N GLU A 208 14.56 4.87 2.26
CA GLU A 208 14.08 5.49 3.50
C GLU A 208 12.57 5.68 3.50
N ASN A 209 12.00 6.21 2.41
CA ASN A 209 10.54 6.36 2.29
C ASN A 209 9.82 5.01 2.28
N ARG A 210 10.40 3.97 1.65
CA ARG A 210 9.84 2.62 1.69
C ARG A 210 9.86 2.07 3.12
N GLN A 211 10.98 2.17 3.82
CA GLN A 211 11.13 1.72 5.21
C GLN A 211 10.18 2.47 6.16
N LEU A 212 10.02 3.79 5.99
CA LEU A 212 9.09 4.60 6.76
C LEU A 212 7.64 4.12 6.58
N ARG A 213 7.25 3.79 5.34
CA ARG A 213 5.91 3.28 5.00
C ARG A 213 5.69 1.87 5.51
N GLU A 214 6.67 0.98 5.37
CA GLU A 214 6.60 -0.39 5.91
C GLU A 214 6.54 -0.39 7.44
N SER A 215 7.33 0.44 8.10
CA SER A 215 7.27 0.65 9.55
C SER A 215 5.87 1.09 9.96
N ARG A 216 5.31 2.13 9.32
CA ARG A 216 3.94 2.61 9.59
C ARG A 216 2.85 1.56 9.37
N ARG A 217 2.98 0.68 8.36
CA ARG A 217 2.06 -0.45 8.14
C ARG A 217 2.04 -1.45 9.31
N ILE A 218 3.17 -1.59 10.01
CA ILE A 218 3.32 -2.54 11.13
C ILE A 218 2.93 -1.90 12.46
N THR A 219 3.36 -0.66 12.72
CA THR A 219 3.08 0.03 14.00
C THR A 219 1.72 0.71 14.07
N ALA A 220 1.13 1.11 12.94
CA ALA A 220 -0.17 1.79 12.87
C ALA A 220 -1.02 1.31 11.67
N PRO A 221 -1.41 0.02 11.63
CA PRO A 221 -2.10 -0.58 10.48
C PRO A 221 -3.40 0.14 10.10
N MET A 222 -4.15 0.67 11.07
CA MET A 222 -5.36 1.47 10.81
C MET A 222 -5.06 2.82 10.15
N GLU A 223 -4.01 3.53 10.56
CA GLU A 223 -3.60 4.81 9.95
C GLU A 223 -3.09 4.60 8.53
N ALA A 224 -2.29 3.55 8.30
CA ALA A 224 -1.84 3.19 6.96
C ALA A 224 -3.00 2.78 6.03
N MET A 225 -4.05 2.15 6.57
CA MET A 225 -5.27 1.84 5.82
C MET A 225 -6.07 3.11 5.49
N LEU A 226 -6.18 4.05 6.42
CA LEU A 226 -6.81 5.36 6.23
C LEU A 226 -6.12 6.20 5.15
N GLU A 227 -4.81 6.41 5.26
CA GLU A 227 -4.01 7.17 4.29
C GLU A 227 -4.11 6.58 2.88
N SER A 228 -4.25 5.26 2.80
CA SER A 228 -4.29 4.55 1.54
C SER A 228 -5.72 4.28 1.03
N GLY A 229 -6.76 4.68 1.77
CA GLY A 229 -8.16 4.44 1.42
C GLY A 229 -8.60 2.97 1.42
N ARG A 230 -7.79 2.04 1.93
CA ARG A 230 -8.18 0.62 2.10
C ARG A 230 -9.09 0.52 3.34
N LYS A 231 -10.22 -0.18 3.23
CA LYS A 231 -11.08 -0.48 4.38
C LYS A 231 -10.73 -1.86 4.95
N PRO A 232 -10.69 -2.04 6.28
CA PRO A 232 -10.39 -3.33 6.89
C PRO A 232 -11.55 -4.32 6.66
N THR A 233 -11.35 -5.44 5.96
CA THR A 233 -12.45 -6.39 5.68
C THR A 233 -12.55 -7.57 6.66
N ALA A 234 -11.45 -7.95 7.30
CA ALA A 234 -11.36 -9.09 8.22
C ALA A 234 -10.83 -8.67 9.61
N ILE A 235 -11.12 -9.46 10.63
CA ILE A 235 -10.77 -9.16 12.03
C ILE A 235 -9.27 -9.04 12.26
N GLY A 236 -8.46 -9.79 11.50
CA GLY A 236 -7.00 -9.71 11.53
C GLY A 236 -6.41 -8.36 11.14
N HIS A 237 -7.20 -7.50 10.48
CA HIS A 237 -6.80 -6.13 10.11
C HIS A 237 -6.90 -5.13 11.27
N ILE A 238 -7.72 -5.43 12.30
CA ILE A 238 -8.01 -4.50 13.41
C ILE A 238 -7.64 -5.08 14.78
N MET A 239 -7.24 -6.35 14.86
CA MET A 239 -6.89 -6.98 16.13
C MET A 239 -5.62 -6.40 16.76
N THR A 240 -5.56 -6.42 18.09
CA THR A 240 -4.34 -6.17 18.84
C THR A 240 -3.48 -7.44 18.85
N ARG A 241 -2.27 -7.36 18.26
CA ARG A 241 -1.32 -8.48 18.18
C ARG A 241 -0.47 -8.67 19.45
N LYS A 242 -0.29 -7.61 20.24
CA LYS A 242 0.45 -7.70 21.51
C LYS A 242 -0.45 -8.29 22.59
N LEU A 243 -0.36 -9.60 22.77
CA LEU A 243 -1.11 -10.32 23.80
C LEU A 243 -0.51 -10.01 25.17
N VAL A 244 -1.38 -9.74 26.15
CA VAL A 244 -1.02 -9.66 27.57
C VAL A 244 -1.56 -10.93 28.22
N THR A 245 -0.66 -11.88 28.50
CA THR A 245 -1.01 -13.19 29.06
C THR A 245 -0.71 -13.27 30.56
N ILE A 246 -1.32 -14.24 31.23
CA ILE A 246 -1.06 -14.59 32.62
C ILE A 246 -1.24 -16.10 32.82
N ALA A 247 -0.45 -16.68 33.72
CA ALA A 247 -0.54 -18.08 34.09
C ALA A 247 -1.86 -18.40 34.82
N HIS A 248 -2.33 -19.63 34.69
CA HIS A 248 -3.58 -20.10 35.27
C HIS A 248 -3.60 -20.08 36.81
N ASP A 249 -2.45 -20.37 37.43
CA ASP A 249 -2.23 -20.46 38.87
C ASP A 249 -1.87 -19.12 39.54
N ALA A 250 -1.68 -18.06 38.76
CA ALA A 250 -1.44 -16.72 39.29
C ALA A 250 -2.63 -16.21 40.12
N THR A 251 -2.39 -15.28 41.04
CA THR A 251 -3.45 -14.72 41.89
C THR A 251 -4.24 -13.62 41.16
N ILE A 252 -5.42 -13.27 41.68
CA ILE A 252 -6.17 -12.12 41.18
C ILE A 252 -5.40 -10.81 41.38
N ASP A 253 -4.61 -10.67 42.45
CA ASP A 253 -3.75 -9.51 42.68
C ASP A 253 -2.68 -9.36 41.58
N ASP A 254 -2.10 -10.48 41.14
CA ASP A 254 -1.16 -10.49 40.01
C ASP A 254 -1.86 -10.05 38.73
N ALA A 255 -3.07 -10.56 38.47
CA ALA A 255 -3.85 -10.15 37.30
C ALA A 255 -4.19 -8.65 37.31
N VAL A 256 -4.59 -8.10 38.46
CA VAL A 256 -4.87 -6.66 38.61
C VAL A 256 -3.60 -5.83 38.39
N ARG A 257 -2.45 -6.30 38.87
CA ARG A 257 -1.15 -5.66 38.63
C ARG A 257 -0.79 -5.67 37.15
N VAL A 258 -0.84 -6.84 36.49
CA VAL A 258 -0.58 -6.98 35.05
C VAL A 258 -1.51 -6.08 34.23
N MET A 259 -2.81 -6.04 34.56
CA MET A 259 -3.77 -5.15 33.90
C MET A 259 -3.39 -3.66 34.05
N ARG A 260 -2.95 -3.25 35.25
CA ARG A 260 -2.53 -1.87 35.52
C ARG A 260 -1.26 -1.50 34.77
N ASP A 261 -0.23 -2.34 34.87
CA ASP A 261 1.09 -2.09 34.30
C ASP A 261 1.05 -2.04 32.77
N HIS A 262 0.15 -2.81 32.15
CA HIS A 262 -0.04 -2.83 30.70
C HIS A 262 -1.19 -1.93 30.22
N GLY A 263 -1.91 -1.26 31.14
CA GLY A 263 -3.05 -0.41 30.80
C GLY A 263 -4.24 -1.14 30.16
N VAL A 264 -4.38 -2.44 30.37
CA VAL A 264 -5.42 -3.28 29.73
C VAL A 264 -6.64 -3.51 30.62
N SER A 265 -7.76 -3.91 30.01
CA SER A 265 -9.02 -4.21 30.72
C SER A 265 -9.31 -5.69 30.89
N SER A 266 -8.46 -6.53 30.31
CA SER A 266 -8.52 -7.98 30.34
C SER A 266 -7.14 -8.56 30.11
N VAL A 267 -6.90 -9.74 30.67
CA VAL A 267 -5.71 -10.56 30.43
C VAL A 267 -6.14 -11.90 29.86
N ILE A 268 -5.27 -12.47 29.02
CA ILE A 268 -5.49 -13.78 28.41
C ILE A 268 -4.86 -14.82 29.33
N VAL A 269 -5.63 -15.84 29.67
CA VAL A 269 -5.18 -16.91 30.57
C VAL A 269 -4.65 -18.06 29.73
N GLU A 270 -3.41 -18.44 30.00
CA GLU A 270 -2.72 -19.49 29.26
C GLU A 270 -3.40 -20.86 29.46
N PRO A 271 -3.38 -21.75 28.45
CA PRO A 271 -3.92 -23.10 28.57
C PRO A 271 -3.28 -23.88 29.72
N HIS A 272 -4.06 -24.67 30.45
CA HIS A 272 -3.60 -25.45 31.60
C HIS A 272 -4.37 -26.76 31.75
N ASP A 273 -3.70 -27.87 32.02
CA ASP A 273 -4.31 -29.20 32.27
C ASP A 273 -5.40 -29.62 31.25
N GLY A 274 -5.17 -29.33 29.96
CA GLY A 274 -6.11 -29.65 28.89
C GLY A 274 -7.28 -28.67 28.71
N LEU A 275 -7.38 -27.66 29.58
CA LEU A 275 -8.24 -26.49 29.38
C LEU A 275 -7.59 -25.55 28.35
N GLY A 276 -8.38 -25.11 27.37
CA GLY A 276 -7.94 -24.16 26.35
C GLY A 276 -7.69 -22.76 26.89
N TRP A 277 -7.45 -21.81 25.99
CA TRP A 277 -7.27 -20.40 26.34
C TRP A 277 -8.46 -19.84 27.13
N GLY A 278 -8.15 -19.04 28.16
CA GLY A 278 -9.14 -18.34 28.97
C GLY A 278 -9.01 -16.81 28.85
N ILE A 279 -9.99 -16.10 29.40
CA ILE A 279 -9.92 -14.65 29.53
C ILE A 279 -10.44 -14.22 30.90
N LEU A 280 -9.71 -13.28 31.54
CA LEU A 280 -10.14 -12.64 32.78
C LEU A 280 -10.28 -11.13 32.54
N THR A 281 -11.42 -10.56 32.87
CA THR A 281 -11.70 -9.13 32.67
C THR A 281 -11.82 -8.40 34.01
N ARG A 282 -11.61 -7.07 34.01
CA ARG A 282 -11.85 -6.23 35.21
C ARG A 282 -13.23 -6.45 35.83
N ARG A 283 -14.25 -6.74 35.01
CA ARG A 283 -15.61 -7.01 35.48
C ARG A 283 -15.71 -8.32 36.24
N ASP A 284 -14.97 -9.35 35.83
CA ASP A 284 -14.93 -10.64 36.52
C ASP A 284 -14.28 -10.49 37.90
N VAL A 285 -13.18 -9.74 37.97
CA VAL A 285 -12.49 -9.40 39.22
C VAL A 285 -13.41 -8.64 40.18
N MET A 286 -14.05 -7.56 39.72
CA MET A 286 -14.94 -6.75 40.56
C MET A 286 -16.22 -7.49 40.97
N GLY A 287 -16.80 -8.29 40.07
CA GLY A 287 -18.07 -8.95 40.31
C GLY A 287 -17.97 -10.16 41.23
N ARG A 288 -16.98 -11.05 40.99
CA ARG A 288 -16.92 -12.36 41.66
C ARG A 288 -16.18 -12.34 42.99
N VAL A 289 -15.13 -11.52 43.14
CA VAL A 289 -14.41 -11.37 44.40
C VAL A 289 -15.27 -10.65 45.44
N ALA A 290 -15.96 -9.57 45.03
CA ALA A 290 -16.82 -8.79 45.92
C ALA A 290 -18.08 -9.55 46.37
N GLN A 291 -18.68 -10.38 45.49
CA GLN A 291 -19.86 -11.17 45.86
C GLN A 291 -19.54 -12.35 46.78
N ALA A 292 -18.34 -12.93 46.68
CA ALA A 292 -17.97 -14.13 47.43
C ALA A 292 -17.27 -13.84 48.76
N GLY A 293 -16.92 -12.58 49.06
CA GLY A 293 -16.16 -12.23 50.26
C GLY A 293 -14.78 -12.90 50.34
N ARG A 294 -14.23 -13.31 49.19
CA ARG A 294 -12.97 -14.06 49.09
C ARG A 294 -11.78 -13.10 49.04
N ASN A 295 -10.65 -13.50 49.62
CA ASN A 295 -9.39 -12.78 49.57
C ASN A 295 -8.77 -12.88 48.15
N SER A 296 -8.49 -11.75 47.50
CA SER A 296 -7.93 -11.73 46.14
C SER A 296 -6.53 -12.33 46.04
N ALA A 297 -5.80 -12.42 47.16
CA ALA A 297 -4.50 -13.07 47.24
C ALA A 297 -4.58 -14.61 47.28
N GLU A 298 -5.75 -15.19 47.55
CA GLU A 298 -5.94 -16.64 47.69
C GLU A 298 -6.70 -17.26 46.52
N VAL A 299 -7.36 -16.44 45.70
CA VAL A 299 -8.10 -16.88 44.51
C VAL A 299 -7.18 -16.84 43.30
N THR A 300 -7.17 -17.94 42.55
CA THR A 300 -6.40 -18.04 41.31
C THR A 300 -7.15 -17.42 40.13
N VAL A 301 -6.39 -17.02 39.10
CA VAL A 301 -6.92 -16.52 37.84
C VAL A 301 -7.79 -17.59 37.17
N GLY A 302 -7.35 -18.85 37.17
CA GLY A 302 -8.07 -19.97 36.57
C GLY A 302 -9.48 -20.18 37.14
N GLU A 303 -9.66 -20.01 38.45
CA GLU A 303 -10.97 -20.10 39.10
C GLU A 303 -11.97 -19.03 38.63
N MET A 304 -11.48 -17.88 38.17
CA MET A 304 -12.29 -16.73 37.82
C MET A 304 -12.39 -16.48 36.32
N ALA A 305 -11.45 -16.99 35.55
CA ALA A 305 -11.40 -16.85 34.10
C ALA A 305 -12.61 -17.52 33.43
N THR A 306 -12.96 -17.01 32.25
CA THR A 306 -13.90 -17.69 31.37
C THR A 306 -13.11 -18.58 30.42
N THR A 307 -13.34 -19.89 30.51
CA THR A 307 -12.64 -20.92 29.74
C THR A 307 -13.62 -22.02 29.31
N PRO A 308 -13.60 -22.50 28.05
CA PRO A 308 -12.80 -21.99 26.92
C PRO A 308 -13.36 -20.66 26.40
N VAL A 309 -12.48 -19.77 25.96
CA VAL A 309 -12.86 -18.52 25.29
C VAL A 309 -13.24 -18.77 23.83
N ILE A 310 -14.14 -17.95 23.30
CA ILE A 310 -14.51 -18.01 21.89
C ILE A 310 -13.37 -17.44 21.04
N THR A 311 -12.91 -18.24 20.08
CA THR A 311 -11.89 -17.85 19.10
C THR A 311 -12.51 -17.70 17.70
N VAL A 312 -11.85 -16.92 16.85
CA VAL A 312 -12.18 -16.75 15.43
C VAL A 312 -10.91 -16.75 14.58
N PRO A 313 -10.92 -17.30 13.35
CA PRO A 313 -9.81 -17.17 12.42
C PRO A 313 -9.57 -15.71 12.04
N MET A 314 -8.32 -15.33 11.79
CA MET A 314 -7.96 -13.95 11.42
C MET A 314 -8.61 -13.44 10.12
N THR A 315 -9.05 -14.36 9.27
CA THR A 315 -9.77 -14.07 8.02
C THR A 315 -11.27 -13.85 8.22
N GLU A 316 -11.81 -14.04 9.43
CA GLU A 316 -13.24 -13.88 9.69
C GLU A 316 -13.67 -12.43 9.44
N PRO A 317 -14.74 -12.18 8.65
CA PRO A 317 -15.24 -10.85 8.41
C PRO A 317 -15.60 -10.10 9.70
N ILE A 318 -15.35 -8.79 9.73
CA ILE A 318 -15.65 -7.94 10.90
C ILE A 318 -17.14 -8.03 11.28
N SER A 319 -18.04 -8.04 10.30
CA SER A 319 -19.49 -8.19 10.53
C SER A 319 -19.84 -9.50 11.24
N ALA A 320 -19.27 -10.62 10.80
CA ALA A 320 -19.49 -11.93 11.44
C ALA A 320 -18.95 -11.95 12.89
N CYS A 321 -17.84 -11.26 13.14
CA CYS A 321 -17.30 -11.11 14.49
C CYS A 321 -18.25 -10.31 15.41
N ILE A 322 -18.87 -9.23 14.90
CA ILE A 322 -19.88 -8.45 15.63
C ILE A 322 -21.08 -9.34 15.98
N ASP A 323 -21.59 -10.11 15.02
CA ASP A 323 -22.73 -11.02 15.24
C ASP A 323 -22.42 -12.07 16.32
N ARG A 324 -21.20 -12.62 16.32
CA ARG A 324 -20.75 -13.54 17.37
C ARG A 324 -20.70 -12.86 18.74
N MET A 325 -20.16 -11.64 18.82
CA MET A 325 -20.11 -10.89 20.08
C MET A 325 -21.52 -10.67 20.66
N ILE A 326 -22.48 -10.27 19.82
CA ILE A 326 -23.88 -10.08 20.21
C ILE A 326 -24.51 -11.40 20.65
N LYS A 327 -24.39 -12.45 19.81
CA LYS A 327 -24.98 -13.78 20.07
C LYS A 327 -24.50 -14.39 21.37
N HIS A 328 -23.20 -14.30 21.64
CA HIS A 328 -22.59 -14.89 22.82
C HIS A 328 -22.49 -13.92 24.02
N ARG A 329 -22.96 -12.68 23.86
CA ARG A 329 -22.91 -11.61 24.89
C ARG A 329 -21.49 -11.37 25.42
N ILE A 330 -20.50 -11.45 24.54
CA ILE A 330 -19.09 -11.18 24.82
C ILE A 330 -18.65 -9.90 24.13
N ARG A 331 -17.61 -9.26 24.66
CA ARG A 331 -17.06 -8.01 24.10
C ARG A 331 -15.66 -8.16 23.53
N ARG A 332 -15.14 -9.39 23.54
CA ARG A 332 -13.76 -9.72 23.18
C ARG A 332 -13.74 -11.08 22.50
N LEU A 333 -12.96 -11.19 21.44
CA LEU A 333 -12.67 -12.43 20.72
C LEU A 333 -11.17 -12.65 20.71
N LEU A 334 -10.73 -13.88 20.93
CA LEU A 334 -9.37 -14.26 20.58
C LEU A 334 -9.31 -14.56 19.08
N VAL A 335 -8.23 -14.13 18.44
CA VAL A 335 -8.03 -14.31 17.01
C VAL A 335 -6.93 -15.34 16.80
N GLU A 336 -7.22 -16.33 15.97
CA GLU A 336 -6.35 -17.47 15.72
C GLU A 336 -5.88 -17.54 14.27
N GLU A 337 -4.70 -18.10 14.09
CA GLU A 337 -4.12 -18.49 12.81
C GLU A 337 -3.41 -19.83 13.02
N ASN A 338 -3.72 -20.82 12.18
CA ASN A 338 -3.11 -22.16 12.23
C ASN A 338 -3.16 -22.80 13.64
N GLY A 339 -4.28 -22.60 14.37
CA GLY A 339 -4.49 -23.17 15.70
C GLY A 339 -3.73 -22.47 16.84
N LYS A 340 -3.11 -21.31 16.58
CA LYS A 340 -2.45 -20.48 17.60
C LYS A 340 -3.19 -19.15 17.76
N VAL A 341 -3.35 -18.69 19.00
CA VAL A 341 -3.85 -17.34 19.28
C VAL A 341 -2.76 -16.33 18.91
N ILE A 342 -3.08 -15.42 17.99
CA ILE A 342 -2.18 -14.40 17.46
C ILE A 342 -2.65 -12.96 17.76
N GLY A 343 -3.86 -12.81 18.30
CA GLY A 343 -4.41 -11.50 18.59
C GLY A 343 -5.67 -11.55 19.48
N ILE A 344 -6.08 -10.37 19.91
CA ILE A 344 -7.37 -10.13 20.56
C ILE A 344 -8.07 -8.98 19.86
N ALA A 345 -9.38 -9.12 19.63
CA ALA A 345 -10.21 -8.05 19.08
C ALA A 345 -11.33 -7.72 20.06
N THR A 346 -11.54 -6.44 20.32
CA THR A 346 -12.56 -5.93 21.23
C THR A 346 -13.68 -5.22 20.48
N GLU A 347 -14.83 -5.10 21.13
CA GLU A 347 -15.94 -4.27 20.65
C GLU A 347 -15.48 -2.83 20.34
N ALA A 348 -14.56 -2.28 21.14
CA ALA A 348 -14.00 -0.94 20.93
C ALA A 348 -13.16 -0.87 19.64
N ASP A 349 -12.39 -1.90 19.31
CA ASP A 349 -11.61 -1.96 18.06
C ASP A 349 -12.54 -1.94 16.84
N MET A 350 -13.67 -2.65 16.92
CA MET A 350 -14.68 -2.68 15.87
C MET A 350 -15.40 -1.33 15.72
N VAL A 351 -15.79 -0.70 16.83
CA VAL A 351 -16.42 0.63 16.83
C VAL A 351 -15.47 1.68 16.26
N ASN A 352 -14.22 1.70 16.71
CA ASN A 352 -13.19 2.60 16.20
C ASN A 352 -12.98 2.40 14.69
N ALA A 353 -12.95 1.15 14.20
CA ALA A 353 -12.86 0.87 12.77
C ALA A 353 -14.08 1.41 12.00
N VAL A 354 -15.29 1.25 12.53
CA VAL A 354 -16.52 1.77 11.93
C VAL A 354 -16.51 3.30 11.85
N GLU A 355 -16.08 3.99 12.91
CA GLU A 355 -15.96 5.44 12.97
C GLU A 355 -14.90 5.98 12.00
N LEU A 356 -13.70 5.40 12.03
CA LEU A 356 -12.57 5.84 11.20
C LEU A 356 -12.83 5.61 9.70
N PHE A 357 -13.46 4.49 9.33
CA PHE A 357 -13.71 4.15 7.92
C PHE A 357 -15.11 4.50 7.42
N ASN A 358 -15.91 5.19 8.25
CA ASN A 358 -17.24 5.72 7.92
C ASN A 358 -18.20 4.64 7.38
N TRP A 359 -18.27 3.48 8.04
CA TRP A 359 -19.09 2.35 7.58
C TRP A 359 -20.60 2.58 7.66
N ILE A 360 -21.05 3.65 8.33
CA ILE A 360 -22.48 3.95 8.60
C ILE A 360 -23.07 5.01 7.64
N ARG A 361 -22.50 5.24 6.44
CA ARG A 361 -23.23 6.02 5.42
C ARG A 361 -23.30 5.31 4.07
N ALA A 362 -24.33 4.49 3.95
CA ALA A 362 -25.08 4.35 2.71
C ALA A 362 -26.52 4.79 3.05
N GLU A 363 -26.93 5.94 2.54
CA GLU A 363 -28.35 6.22 2.28
C GLU A 363 -28.77 5.46 1.03
#